data_AF-A0A413VQB0-F1
#
_entry.id   AF-A0A413VQB0-F1
#
_cell.length_a   1.000
_cell.length_b   1.000
_cell.length_c   1.000
_cell.angle_alpha   90.00
_cell.angle_beta   90.00
_cell.angle_gamma   90.00
#
_symmetry.space_group_name_H-M   'P 1'
#
loop_
_entity.id
_entity.type
_entity.pdbx_description
1 polymer ?
#
loop_
_entity_poly.entity_id
_entity_poly.type
_entity_poly.pdbx_seq_one_letter_code
_entity_poly.pdbx_strand_id
1 'polypeptide(L)'
;MTDKITLIEGLFRNQYVCISELLDLKNKIETPYGYIKDITLDIQRNMGNKKKQDWLKKKLPVALVNGIFGKRLDTALSDYSCYICIDLDYDLPNELSERDSDWVKHTSDPYVKMAFHSPRGGIKLIIQHDSLDPAFHKELYSSISGYFGNTHIDSKCDNLSRAHFISYDPKVYYNSSSKVFHFTPSSPTKVTPYVASKTIKSTGTTFWKNLMLQPPKFKNPDQAIKKVQELSDRYFPVSRGFRNSNLFRFACKLHDYGVSKDDALMYLLLRYVEPDFDGTEIEGIVESAYK
;
A
#
# COMPACT_ATOMS: atom_id res chain seq x y z
N MET A 1 -6.18 -6.27 24.18
CA MET A 1 -6.19 -6.21 22.71
C MET A 1 -6.65 -4.84 22.28
N THR A 2 -6.03 -4.33 21.23
CA THR A 2 -6.32 -3.02 20.66
C THR A 2 -7.02 -3.15 19.31
N ASP A 3 -7.74 -2.10 18.90
CA ASP A 3 -8.26 -1.90 17.55
C ASP A 3 -7.32 -1.04 16.69
N LYS A 4 -6.07 -0.83 17.15
CA LYS A 4 -5.04 -0.06 16.45
C LYS A 4 -4.05 -0.98 15.77
N ILE A 5 -3.39 -0.41 14.76
CA ILE A 5 -2.35 -1.06 13.97
C ILE A 5 -1.08 -0.21 13.95
N THR A 6 0.02 -0.81 13.50
CA THR A 6 1.30 -0.10 13.32
C THR A 6 1.53 0.25 11.86
N LEU A 7 1.85 1.51 11.57
CA LEU A 7 2.37 1.95 10.27
C LEU A 7 3.86 2.29 10.40
N ILE A 8 4.68 1.86 9.44
CA ILE A 8 6.12 2.10 9.40
C ILE A 8 6.47 2.74 8.05
N GLU A 9 7.36 3.75 8.09
CA GLU A 9 7.79 4.53 6.91
C GLU A 9 8.26 3.66 5.74
N GLY A 10 8.92 2.53 6.01
CA GLY A 10 9.30 1.59 4.99
C GLY A 10 9.95 0.33 5.55
N LEU A 11 9.99 -0.72 4.74
CA LEU A 11 10.47 -2.05 5.17
C LEU A 11 11.90 -2.05 5.74
N PHE A 12 12.75 -1.14 5.27
CA PHE A 12 14.16 -1.01 5.67
C PHE A 12 14.44 0.24 6.48
N ARG A 13 13.40 1.01 6.84
CA ARG A 13 13.49 2.26 7.59
C ARG A 13 12.54 2.20 8.78
N ASN A 14 13.05 1.76 9.92
CA ASN A 14 12.30 1.74 11.19
C ASN A 14 12.38 3.09 11.92
N GLN A 15 12.52 4.21 11.20
CA GLN A 15 12.73 5.52 11.81
C GLN A 15 11.44 6.08 12.43
N TYR A 16 10.30 5.86 11.75
CA TYR A 16 9.00 6.34 12.20
C TYR A 16 8.01 5.20 12.35
N VAL A 17 7.33 5.20 13.49
CA VAL A 17 6.29 4.25 13.88
C VAL A 17 5.04 5.05 14.19
N CYS A 18 3.98 4.89 13.41
CA CYS A 18 2.71 5.55 13.65
C CYS A 18 1.68 4.53 14.11
N ILE A 19 1.01 4.83 15.23
CA ILE A 19 -0.14 4.06 15.69
C ILE A 19 -1.37 4.66 15.01
N SER A 20 -2.12 3.83 14.31
CA SER A 20 -3.22 4.28 13.46
C SER A 20 -4.45 3.41 13.66
N GLU A 21 -5.63 3.96 13.37
CA GLU A 21 -6.83 3.16 13.18
C GLU A 21 -6.82 2.45 11.82
N LEU A 22 -7.61 1.38 11.70
CA LEU A 22 -7.78 0.72 10.41
C LEU A 22 -8.43 1.65 9.37
N LEU A 23 -9.37 2.50 9.79
CA LEU A 23 -10.01 3.47 8.90
C LEU A 23 -9.00 4.51 8.36
N ASP A 24 -8.02 4.92 9.18
CA ASP A 24 -6.95 5.81 8.72
C ASP A 24 -6.04 5.16 7.67
N LEU A 25 -5.85 3.84 7.73
CA LEU A 25 -5.14 3.09 6.70
C LEU A 25 -5.94 3.05 5.41
N LYS A 26 -7.26 2.79 5.48
CA LYS A 26 -8.16 2.87 4.33
C LYS A 26 -8.06 4.24 3.64
N ASN A 27 -8.13 5.32 4.41
CA ASN A 27 -8.03 6.69 3.88
C ASN A 27 -6.67 6.94 3.18
N LYS A 28 -5.57 6.37 3.69
CA LYS A 28 -4.24 6.43 3.06
C LYS A 28 -4.17 5.66 1.74
N ILE A 29 -4.83 4.50 1.68
CA ILE A 29 -4.87 3.64 0.50
C ILE A 29 -5.67 4.31 -0.63
N GLU A 30 -6.78 5.00 -0.35
CA GLU A 30 -7.61 5.61 -1.39
C GLU A 30 -7.18 7.03 -1.80
N THR A 31 -6.15 7.59 -1.17
CA THR A 31 -5.77 9.00 -1.43
C THR A 31 -5.29 9.17 -2.88
N PRO A 32 -5.97 9.98 -3.71
CA PRO A 32 -5.79 10.00 -5.16
C PRO A 32 -4.62 10.89 -5.61
N TYR A 33 -3.66 11.16 -4.73
CA TYR A 33 -2.50 12.00 -4.98
C TYR A 33 -1.34 11.60 -4.07
N GLY A 34 -0.16 12.11 -4.40
CA GLY A 34 1.00 12.00 -3.54
C GLY A 34 1.74 10.67 -3.66
N TYR A 35 2.71 10.50 -2.78
CA TYR A 35 3.81 9.57 -3.00
C TYR A 35 3.41 8.09 -3.04
N ILE A 36 2.42 7.65 -2.24
CA ILE A 36 1.95 6.25 -2.27
C ILE A 36 1.34 5.93 -3.64
N LYS A 37 0.50 6.82 -4.18
CA LYS A 37 -0.07 6.71 -5.53
C LYS A 37 1.03 6.68 -6.58
N ASP A 38 1.92 7.67 -6.59
CA ASP A 38 2.99 7.78 -7.58
C ASP A 38 3.82 6.49 -7.67
N ILE A 39 4.25 5.96 -6.53
CA ILE A 39 5.07 4.74 -6.50
C ILE A 39 4.26 3.50 -6.86
N THR A 40 2.99 3.42 -6.45
CA THR A 40 2.12 2.27 -6.79
C THR A 40 1.88 2.21 -8.30
N LEU A 41 1.55 3.33 -8.94
CA LEU A 41 1.38 3.39 -10.39
C LEU A 41 2.69 3.11 -11.13
N ASP A 42 3.85 3.55 -10.61
CA ASP A 42 5.16 3.20 -11.18
C ASP A 42 5.43 1.68 -11.06
N ILE A 43 5.01 1.03 -9.99
CA ILE A 43 5.10 -0.44 -9.87
C ILE A 43 4.22 -1.12 -10.92
N GLN A 44 2.98 -0.68 -11.07
CA GLN A 44 2.00 -1.29 -11.96
C GLN A 44 2.38 -1.13 -13.43
N ARG A 45 2.85 0.05 -13.87
CA ARG A 45 3.29 0.24 -15.27
C ARG A 45 4.55 -0.57 -15.63
N ASN A 46 5.32 -1.00 -14.63
CA ASN A 46 6.50 -1.87 -14.81
C ASN A 46 6.15 -3.36 -14.64
N MET A 47 4.89 -3.76 -14.87
CA MET A 47 4.47 -5.15 -14.95
C MET A 47 5.36 -5.95 -15.91
N GLY A 48 5.71 -7.19 -15.55
CA GLY A 48 6.70 -8.00 -16.26
C GLY A 48 8.17 -7.71 -15.89
N ASN A 49 8.49 -6.55 -15.30
CA ASN A 49 9.84 -6.26 -14.80
C ASN A 49 9.93 -6.45 -13.28
N LYS A 50 10.00 -7.72 -12.84
CA LYS A 50 10.02 -8.11 -11.42
C LYS A 50 11.12 -7.39 -10.62
N LYS A 51 12.33 -7.27 -11.17
CA LYS A 51 13.47 -6.59 -10.51
C LYS A 51 13.14 -5.11 -10.21
N LYS A 52 12.58 -4.38 -11.18
CA LYS A 52 12.23 -2.97 -11.01
C LYS A 52 11.06 -2.80 -10.03
N GLN A 53 10.03 -3.65 -10.15
CA GLN A 53 8.92 -3.65 -9.19
C GLN A 53 9.38 -3.93 -7.76
N ASP A 54 10.28 -4.91 -7.55
CA ASP A 54 10.80 -5.21 -6.22
C ASP A 54 11.59 -4.04 -5.65
N TRP A 55 12.39 -3.34 -6.47
CA TRP A 55 13.11 -2.15 -6.05
C TRP A 55 12.16 -1.00 -5.67
N LEU A 56 11.12 -0.76 -6.45
CA LEU A 56 10.11 0.27 -6.17
C LEU A 56 9.30 -0.05 -4.92
N LYS A 57 8.90 -1.31 -4.68
CA LYS A 57 8.17 -1.72 -3.47
C LYS A 57 8.89 -1.32 -2.19
N LYS A 58 10.23 -1.37 -2.15
CA LYS A 58 11.02 -0.99 -0.96
C LYS A 58 10.82 0.46 -0.54
N LYS A 59 10.30 1.30 -1.44
CA LYS A 59 10.03 2.71 -1.23
C LYS A 59 8.66 2.98 -0.58
N LEU A 60 7.76 2.00 -0.60
CA LEU A 60 6.44 2.12 0.00
C LEU A 60 6.50 1.92 1.52
N PRO A 61 5.63 2.63 2.27
CA PRO A 61 5.40 2.32 3.66
C PRO A 61 4.77 0.93 3.84
N VAL A 62 4.82 0.43 5.08
CA VAL A 62 4.23 -0.86 5.45
C VAL A 62 3.32 -0.73 6.67
N ALA A 63 2.29 -1.57 6.74
CA ALA A 63 1.47 -1.78 7.91
C ALA A 63 1.80 -3.13 8.57
N LEU A 64 1.89 -3.15 9.90
CA LEU A 64 1.83 -4.36 10.71
C LEU A 64 0.45 -4.36 11.35
N VAL A 65 -0.47 -5.13 10.77
CA VAL A 65 -1.89 -5.05 11.15
C VAL A 65 -2.18 -5.80 12.45
N ASN A 66 -1.34 -6.77 12.80
CA ASN A 66 -1.58 -7.70 13.90
C ASN A 66 -1.35 -7.10 15.30
N GLY A 67 -1.00 -5.82 15.40
CA GLY A 67 -0.71 -5.20 16.69
C GLY A 67 -0.01 -3.86 16.64
N ILE A 68 0.27 -3.34 17.83
CA ILE A 68 1.17 -2.23 18.08
C ILE A 68 2.56 -2.79 18.31
N PHE A 69 3.53 -2.40 17.47
CA PHE A 69 4.91 -2.87 17.52
C PHE A 69 5.89 -1.69 17.63
N GLY A 70 6.99 -1.88 18.36
CA GLY A 70 8.06 -0.89 18.42
C GLY A 70 8.98 -0.90 17.21
N LYS A 71 9.01 -2.02 16.50
CA LYS A 71 9.75 -2.26 15.25
C LYS A 71 9.20 -3.54 14.61
N ARG A 72 9.57 -3.80 13.36
CA ARG A 72 9.21 -5.04 12.64
C ARG A 72 9.94 -6.27 13.20
N LEU A 73 9.49 -6.74 14.35
CA LEU A 73 9.97 -7.94 15.05
C LEU A 73 8.88 -8.49 15.96
N ASP A 74 8.65 -9.80 15.95
CA ASP A 74 7.59 -10.44 16.74
C ASP A 74 7.76 -10.18 18.25
N THR A 75 9.00 -10.21 18.75
CA THR A 75 9.32 -9.91 20.16
C THR A 75 9.20 -8.43 20.52
N ALA A 76 8.93 -7.55 19.55
CA ALA A 76 8.67 -6.13 19.76
C ALA A 76 7.16 -5.79 19.80
N LEU A 77 6.29 -6.80 19.87
CA LEU A 77 4.86 -6.64 20.11
C LEU A 77 4.63 -5.96 21.48
N SER A 78 3.89 -4.87 21.47
CA SER A 78 3.53 -4.08 22.65
C SER A 78 2.08 -4.31 23.05
N ASP A 79 1.17 -4.37 22.07
CA ASP A 79 -0.24 -4.71 22.25
C ASP A 79 -0.73 -5.50 21.04
N TYR A 80 -1.46 -6.59 21.28
CA TYR A 80 -1.99 -7.46 20.23
C TYR A 80 -3.28 -6.87 19.68
N SER A 81 -3.39 -6.77 18.36
CA SER A 81 -4.61 -6.24 17.74
C SER A 81 -5.67 -7.33 17.59
N CYS A 82 -6.92 -6.91 17.42
CA CYS A 82 -8.00 -7.77 16.94
C CYS A 82 -8.05 -7.93 15.41
N TYR A 83 -6.97 -7.63 14.68
CA TYR A 83 -6.90 -7.74 13.22
C TYR A 83 -5.83 -8.72 12.75
N ILE A 84 -6.09 -9.34 11.60
CA ILE A 84 -5.13 -10.16 10.87
C ILE A 84 -5.24 -9.88 9.37
N CYS A 85 -4.11 -9.90 8.66
CA CYS A 85 -4.10 -9.77 7.20
C CYS A 85 -3.77 -11.10 6.54
N ILE A 86 -4.61 -11.52 5.60
CA ILE A 86 -4.34 -12.61 4.66
C ILE A 86 -3.89 -12.00 3.34
N ASP A 87 -2.79 -12.51 2.79
CA ASP A 87 -2.20 -12.04 1.53
C ASP A 87 -2.49 -13.07 0.43
N LEU A 88 -3.15 -12.64 -0.64
CA LEU A 88 -3.41 -13.41 -1.84
C LEU A 88 -2.50 -12.89 -2.96
N ASP A 89 -1.54 -13.71 -3.36
CA ASP A 89 -0.57 -13.38 -4.40
C ASP A 89 -0.94 -14.08 -5.72
N TYR A 90 -0.85 -13.33 -6.82
CA TYR A 90 -1.23 -13.76 -8.16
C TYR A 90 -0.08 -13.49 -9.14
N ASP A 91 0.11 -14.38 -10.12
CA ASP A 91 0.99 -14.21 -11.26
C ASP A 91 0.32 -13.34 -12.33
N LEU A 92 0.35 -12.02 -12.11
CA LEU A 92 -0.25 -11.06 -13.04
C LEU A 92 0.69 -10.74 -14.22
N PRO A 93 0.17 -10.65 -15.46
CA PRO A 93 -1.26 -10.57 -15.81
C PRO A 93 -1.98 -11.91 -16.08
N ASN A 94 -1.31 -13.06 -15.94
CA ASN A 94 -1.86 -14.36 -16.33
C ASN A 94 -3.11 -14.74 -15.51
N GLU A 95 -3.09 -14.44 -14.20
CA GLU A 95 -4.17 -14.79 -13.27
C GLU A 95 -5.14 -13.63 -12.98
N LEU A 96 -5.31 -12.73 -13.96
CA LEU A 96 -6.13 -11.51 -13.79
C LEU A 96 -7.61 -11.83 -13.54
N SER A 97 -8.16 -12.80 -14.27
CA SER A 97 -9.57 -13.19 -14.16
C SER A 97 -9.86 -13.86 -12.82
N GLU A 98 -8.96 -14.72 -12.36
CA GLU A 98 -9.01 -15.38 -11.06
C GLU A 98 -8.95 -14.35 -9.93
N ARG A 99 -8.02 -13.40 -10.03
CA ARG A 99 -7.91 -12.29 -9.07
C ARG A 99 -9.18 -11.46 -9.00
N ASP A 100 -9.78 -11.10 -10.14
CA ASP A 100 -11.02 -10.32 -10.16
C ASP A 100 -12.22 -11.10 -9.60
N SER A 101 -12.30 -12.41 -9.88
CA SER A 101 -13.33 -13.30 -9.28
C SER A 101 -13.17 -13.40 -7.76
N ASP A 102 -11.95 -13.61 -7.27
CA ASP A 102 -11.64 -13.66 -5.85
C ASP A 102 -11.94 -12.33 -5.15
N TRP A 103 -11.67 -11.20 -5.80
CA TRP A 103 -12.03 -9.88 -5.28
C TRP A 103 -13.53 -9.78 -4.99
N VAL A 104 -14.38 -10.16 -5.94
CA VAL A 104 -15.85 -10.13 -5.76
C VAL A 104 -16.28 -11.10 -4.65
N LYS A 105 -15.73 -12.31 -4.64
CA LYS A 105 -16.00 -13.32 -3.61
C LYS A 105 -15.67 -12.79 -2.21
N HIS A 106 -14.45 -12.30 -2.01
CA HIS A 106 -13.97 -11.91 -0.68
C HIS A 106 -14.55 -10.59 -0.19
N THR A 107 -14.81 -9.62 -1.07
CA THR A 107 -15.50 -8.38 -0.67
C THR A 107 -16.97 -8.60 -0.30
N SER A 108 -17.57 -9.72 -0.72
CA SER A 108 -18.91 -10.12 -0.31
C SER A 108 -18.92 -10.98 0.97
N ASP A 109 -17.76 -11.38 1.48
CA ASP A 109 -17.64 -12.24 2.66
C ASP A 109 -17.94 -11.46 3.95
N PRO A 110 -18.76 -12.02 4.86
CA PRO A 110 -19.16 -11.31 6.07
C PRO A 110 -18.01 -11.05 7.06
N TYR A 111 -16.90 -11.79 7.01
CA TYR A 111 -15.75 -11.63 7.91
C TYR A 111 -14.68 -10.67 7.37
N VAL A 112 -14.72 -10.34 6.08
CA VAL A 112 -13.78 -9.39 5.48
C VAL A 112 -14.15 -7.97 5.89
N LYS A 113 -13.31 -7.38 6.75
CA LYS A 113 -13.47 -6.01 7.22
C LYS A 113 -12.90 -4.99 6.26
N MET A 114 -11.77 -5.30 5.62
CA MET A 114 -11.14 -4.46 4.61
C MET A 114 -10.49 -5.32 3.54
N ALA A 115 -10.56 -4.90 2.28
CA ALA A 115 -9.79 -5.52 1.20
C ALA A 115 -9.19 -4.47 0.28
N PHE A 116 -7.95 -4.68 -0.17
CA PHE A 116 -7.29 -3.77 -1.10
C PHE A 116 -6.25 -4.49 -1.95
N HIS A 117 -5.95 -3.91 -3.11
CA HIS A 117 -4.94 -4.41 -4.01
C HIS A 117 -3.54 -4.10 -3.48
N SER A 118 -2.68 -5.10 -3.42
CA SER A 118 -1.25 -4.96 -3.12
C SER A 118 -0.55 -4.18 -4.24
N PRO A 119 0.69 -3.70 -4.06
CA PRO A 119 1.37 -2.87 -5.07
C PRO A 119 1.52 -3.53 -6.44
N ARG A 120 1.49 -4.88 -6.51
CA ARG A 120 1.55 -5.65 -7.76
C ARG A 120 0.19 -6.13 -8.27
N GLY A 121 -0.90 -5.83 -7.57
CA GLY A 121 -2.27 -6.22 -7.96
C GLY A 121 -2.82 -7.48 -7.30
N GLY A 122 -2.09 -8.12 -6.37
CA GLY A 122 -2.66 -9.17 -5.51
C GLY A 122 -3.66 -8.59 -4.50
N ILE A 123 -4.28 -9.41 -3.67
CA ILE A 123 -5.35 -8.97 -2.75
C ILE A 123 -4.91 -9.14 -1.30
N LYS A 124 -5.10 -8.09 -0.50
CA LYS A 124 -4.93 -8.14 0.95
C LYS A 124 -6.28 -8.10 1.61
N LEU A 125 -6.59 -9.11 2.42
CA LEU A 125 -7.81 -9.20 3.21
C LEU A 125 -7.48 -8.93 4.68
N ILE A 126 -8.18 -8.00 5.31
CA ILE A 126 -8.08 -7.76 6.75
C ILE A 126 -9.36 -8.24 7.42
N ILE A 127 -9.19 -9.15 8.39
CA ILE A 127 -10.25 -9.81 9.14
C ILE A 127 -10.15 -9.36 10.59
N GLN A 128 -11.30 -9.10 11.22
CA GLN A 128 -11.37 -8.89 12.66
C GLN A 128 -11.59 -10.22 13.37
N HIS A 129 -10.84 -10.51 14.43
CA HIS A 129 -10.92 -11.76 15.20
C HIS A 129 -11.00 -11.50 16.70
N ASP A 130 -11.33 -12.54 17.47
CA ASP A 130 -11.43 -12.49 18.93
C ASP A 130 -10.31 -13.26 19.68
N SER A 131 -9.33 -13.83 18.97
CA SER A 131 -8.18 -14.48 19.59
C SER A 131 -7.43 -13.54 20.54
N LEU A 132 -7.33 -13.94 21.82
CA LEU A 132 -6.76 -13.11 22.89
C LEU A 132 -5.25 -13.30 23.11
N ASP A 133 -4.67 -14.35 22.54
CA ASP A 133 -3.31 -14.80 22.87
C ASP A 133 -2.48 -14.94 21.58
N PRO A 134 -1.45 -14.09 21.38
CA PRO A 134 -0.63 -14.08 20.19
C PRO A 134 0.19 -15.37 20.00
N ALA A 135 0.32 -16.23 21.02
CA ALA A 135 0.94 -17.54 20.87
C ALA A 135 0.20 -18.42 19.85
N PHE A 136 -1.12 -18.22 19.69
CA PHE A 136 -1.94 -18.93 18.72
C PHE A 136 -2.06 -18.20 17.37
N HIS A 137 -1.31 -17.12 17.12
CA HIS A 137 -1.46 -16.32 15.90
C HIS A 137 -1.27 -17.13 14.61
N LYS A 138 -0.32 -18.06 14.60
CA LYS A 138 -0.10 -18.96 13.45
C LYS A 138 -1.27 -19.90 13.21
N GLU A 139 -1.86 -20.39 14.30
CA GLU A 139 -3.01 -21.28 14.23
C GLU A 139 -4.27 -20.51 13.78
N LEU A 140 -4.46 -19.30 14.29
CA LEU A 140 -5.48 -18.36 13.81
C LEU A 140 -5.31 -18.10 12.31
N TYR A 141 -4.09 -17.82 11.84
CA TYR A 141 -3.80 -17.64 10.42
C TYR A 141 -4.20 -18.86 9.60
N SER A 142 -3.83 -20.06 10.08
CA SER A 142 -4.19 -21.34 9.44
C SER A 142 -5.72 -21.55 9.40
N SER A 143 -6.42 -21.27 10.50
CA SER A 143 -7.88 -21.41 10.61
C SER A 143 -8.62 -20.50 9.62
N ILE A 144 -8.23 -19.22 9.56
CA ILE A 144 -8.80 -18.26 8.61
C ILE A 144 -8.45 -18.62 7.16
N SER A 145 -7.22 -19.06 6.92
CA SER A 145 -6.79 -19.50 5.59
C SER A 145 -7.59 -20.72 5.11
N GLY A 146 -7.83 -21.69 6.01
CA GLY A 146 -8.67 -22.85 5.76
C GLY A 146 -10.13 -22.47 5.50
N TYR A 147 -10.67 -21.49 6.22
CA TYR A 147 -12.01 -20.95 5.98
C TYR A 147 -12.17 -20.39 4.56
N PHE A 148 -11.20 -19.56 4.11
CA PHE A 148 -11.25 -19.01 2.76
C PHE A 148 -10.98 -20.04 1.66
N GLY A 149 -10.18 -21.08 1.97
CA GLY A 149 -9.88 -22.19 1.07
C GLY A 149 -9.30 -21.74 -0.27
N ASN A 150 -8.57 -20.62 -0.28
CA ASN A 150 -8.07 -19.99 -1.50
C ASN A 150 -6.61 -20.42 -1.76
N THR A 151 -6.34 -20.88 -2.98
CA THR A 151 -5.03 -21.41 -3.39
C THR A 151 -3.93 -20.35 -3.52
N HIS A 152 -4.31 -19.06 -3.65
CA HIS A 152 -3.39 -17.93 -3.78
C HIS A 152 -2.88 -17.39 -2.44
N ILE A 153 -3.32 -17.96 -1.31
CA ILE A 153 -2.85 -17.55 0.03
C ILE A 153 -1.34 -17.81 0.17
N ASP A 154 -0.56 -16.77 0.48
CA ASP A 154 0.86 -16.92 0.81
C ASP A 154 1.01 -17.55 2.21
N SER A 155 1.46 -18.81 2.27
CA SER A 155 1.69 -19.55 3.52
C SER A 155 2.81 -18.98 4.38
N LYS A 156 3.61 -18.02 3.87
CA LYS A 156 4.75 -17.42 4.59
C LYS A 156 4.39 -16.11 5.30
N CYS A 157 3.10 -15.76 5.37
CA CYS A 157 2.60 -14.54 5.99
C CYS A 157 2.14 -14.72 7.46
N ASP A 158 2.45 -15.85 8.09
CA ASP A 158 1.88 -16.29 9.38
C ASP A 158 2.51 -15.66 10.64
N ASN A 159 3.51 -14.78 10.51
CA ASN A 159 4.24 -14.23 11.65
C ASN A 159 3.60 -12.93 12.19
N LEU A 160 3.71 -12.67 13.50
CA LEU A 160 3.05 -11.54 14.16
C LEU A 160 3.41 -10.19 13.55
N SER A 161 4.70 -9.93 13.32
CA SER A 161 5.20 -8.67 12.76
C SER A 161 5.24 -8.67 11.22
N ARG A 162 4.35 -9.44 10.56
CA ARG A 162 4.27 -9.47 9.09
C ARG A 162 3.99 -8.06 8.55
N ALA A 163 4.82 -7.64 7.60
CA ALA A 163 4.72 -6.32 6.99
C ALA A 163 3.99 -6.40 5.66
N HIS A 164 2.95 -5.57 5.53
CA HIS A 164 2.15 -5.46 4.33
C HIS A 164 2.38 -4.07 3.73
N PHE A 165 2.87 -4.01 2.49
CA PHE A 165 3.03 -2.73 1.80
C PHE A 165 1.70 -2.01 1.67
N ILE A 166 1.71 -0.70 1.93
CA ILE A 166 0.57 0.19 1.71
C ILE A 166 0.66 0.68 0.27
N SER A 167 -0.33 0.31 -0.54
CA SER A 167 -0.47 0.71 -1.94
C SER A 167 -1.62 1.70 -2.10
N TYR A 168 -1.62 2.42 -3.22
CA TYR A 168 -2.79 3.15 -3.67
C TYR A 168 -3.78 2.20 -4.31
N ASP A 169 -5.03 2.23 -3.84
CA ASP A 169 -6.13 1.48 -4.41
C ASP A 169 -7.44 2.27 -4.25
N PRO A 170 -7.96 2.90 -5.32
CA PRO A 170 -9.23 3.62 -5.25
C PRO A 170 -10.43 2.69 -5.06
N LYS A 171 -10.26 1.36 -5.22
CA LYS A 171 -11.30 0.36 -5.01
C LYS A 171 -11.26 -0.26 -3.61
N VAL A 172 -10.42 0.23 -2.69
CA VAL A 172 -10.33 -0.33 -1.33
C VAL A 172 -11.71 -0.50 -0.71
N TYR A 173 -12.02 -1.74 -0.35
CA TYR A 173 -13.27 -2.13 0.28
C TYR A 173 -13.14 -2.00 1.80
N TYR A 174 -14.19 -1.52 2.46
CA TYR A 174 -14.27 -1.43 3.92
C TYR A 174 -15.70 -1.69 4.41
N ASN A 175 -15.85 -2.64 5.32
CA ASN A 175 -17.10 -3.01 5.96
C ASN A 175 -17.03 -2.73 7.46
N SER A 176 -17.63 -1.62 7.89
CA SER A 176 -17.71 -1.26 9.32
C SER A 176 -18.47 -2.29 10.17
N SER A 177 -19.40 -3.01 9.54
CA SER A 177 -20.29 -4.03 10.14
C SER A 177 -19.85 -5.47 9.91
N SER A 178 -18.59 -5.71 9.52
CA SER A 178 -18.05 -7.08 9.36
C SER A 178 -18.23 -7.91 10.62
N LYS A 179 -18.54 -9.20 10.47
CA LYS A 179 -18.56 -10.16 11.58
C LYS A 179 -17.15 -10.34 12.14
N VAL A 180 -17.07 -10.61 13.44
CA VAL A 180 -15.82 -10.99 14.10
C VAL A 180 -15.63 -12.49 13.92
N PHE A 181 -14.46 -12.90 13.43
CA PHE A 181 -14.08 -14.30 13.28
C PHE A 181 -13.80 -14.91 14.65
N HIS A 182 -14.60 -15.91 15.03
CA HIS A 182 -14.44 -16.62 16.29
C HIS A 182 -13.35 -17.69 16.16
N PHE A 183 -12.31 -17.59 16.99
CA PHE A 183 -11.19 -18.53 16.99
C PHE A 183 -11.17 -19.40 18.24
N THR A 184 -11.06 -20.71 18.03
CA THR A 184 -10.86 -21.70 19.08
C THR A 184 -9.56 -22.46 18.82
N PRO A 185 -8.58 -22.45 19.74
CA PRO A 185 -7.36 -23.26 19.62
C PRO A 185 -7.69 -24.75 19.54
N SER A 186 -6.93 -25.49 18.75
CA SER A 186 -7.07 -26.93 18.51
C SER A 186 -6.58 -27.75 19.69
N SER A 187 -5.61 -27.22 20.46
CA SER A 187 -5.14 -27.86 21.69
C SER A 187 -5.89 -27.30 22.90
N PRO A 188 -6.20 -28.13 23.93
CA PRO A 188 -6.83 -27.69 25.18
C PRO A 188 -5.90 -26.83 26.06
N THR A 189 -4.90 -26.18 25.47
CA THR A 189 -3.95 -25.31 26.14
C THR A 189 -4.69 -24.09 26.66
N LYS A 190 -4.42 -23.71 27.90
CA LYS A 190 -5.06 -22.56 28.54
C LYS A 190 -4.72 -21.27 27.78
N VAL A 191 -5.74 -20.64 27.19
CA VAL A 191 -5.62 -19.31 26.59
C VAL A 191 -5.23 -18.31 27.68
N THR A 192 -4.15 -17.58 27.46
CA THR A 192 -3.70 -16.53 28.38
C THR A 192 -3.89 -15.18 27.69
N PRO A 193 -4.91 -14.39 28.04
CA PRO A 193 -5.15 -13.10 27.41
C PRO A 193 -3.91 -12.21 27.48
N TYR A 194 -3.50 -11.69 26.33
CA TYR A 194 -2.32 -10.84 26.25
C TYR A 194 -2.53 -9.52 26.98
N VAL A 195 -1.59 -9.18 27.86
CA VAL A 195 -1.55 -7.91 28.57
C VAL A 195 -0.51 -7.02 27.90
N ALA A 196 -0.93 -5.82 27.51
CA ALA A 196 -0.05 -4.85 26.86
C ALA A 196 1.19 -4.56 27.74
N SER A 197 2.38 -4.69 27.15
CA SER A 197 3.63 -4.69 27.91
C SER A 197 4.24 -3.29 28.07
N LYS A 198 4.14 -2.43 27.04
CA LYS A 198 4.71 -1.07 27.02
C LYS A 198 3.85 -0.15 26.17
N THR A 199 3.69 1.10 26.58
CA THR A 199 3.09 2.13 25.72
C THR A 199 4.10 2.58 24.67
N ILE A 200 3.73 2.48 23.39
CA ILE A 200 4.53 2.99 22.28
C ILE A 200 4.04 4.38 21.92
N LYS A 201 4.96 5.33 21.81
CA LYS A 201 4.64 6.68 21.34
C LYS A 201 4.69 6.69 19.82
N SER A 202 3.62 7.19 19.20
CA SER A 202 3.61 7.46 17.76
C SER A 202 4.70 8.49 17.43
N THR A 203 5.54 8.18 16.46
CA THR A 203 6.58 9.04 15.90
C THR A 203 6.31 9.31 14.42
N GLY A 204 6.95 10.35 13.87
CA GLY A 204 6.79 10.68 12.46
C GLY A 204 5.40 11.16 12.07
N THR A 205 4.60 11.69 13.00
CA THR A 205 3.29 12.27 12.71
C THR A 205 3.38 13.30 11.57
N THR A 206 4.42 14.14 11.56
CA THR A 206 4.69 15.09 10.48
C THR A 206 5.01 14.40 9.16
N PHE A 207 5.76 13.29 9.16
CA PHE A 207 6.04 12.51 7.97
C PHE A 207 4.75 11.97 7.34
N TRP A 208 3.90 11.31 8.14
CA TRP A 208 2.63 10.76 7.67
C TRP A 208 1.63 11.83 7.26
N LYS A 209 1.61 12.97 7.97
CA LYS A 209 0.81 14.13 7.58
C LYS A 209 1.26 14.68 6.23
N ASN A 210 2.56 14.84 6.02
CA ASN A 210 3.13 15.36 4.77
C ASN A 210 2.86 14.44 3.58
N LEU A 211 2.81 13.12 3.81
CA LEU A 211 2.50 12.12 2.79
C LEU A 211 1.08 12.28 2.21
N MET A 212 0.19 12.89 3.00
CA MET A 212 -1.25 13.01 2.73
C MET A 212 -1.67 14.46 2.42
N LEU A 213 -0.71 15.38 2.28
CA LEU A 213 -1.03 16.78 1.98
C LEU A 213 -1.67 16.88 0.61
N GLN A 214 -2.80 17.59 0.55
CA GLN A 214 -3.45 17.92 -0.70
C GLN A 214 -2.49 18.71 -1.60
N PRO A 215 -2.47 18.41 -2.90
CA PRO A 215 -1.74 19.21 -3.87
C PRO A 215 -2.19 20.67 -3.84
N PRO A 216 -1.27 21.63 -4.03
CA PRO A 216 -1.65 23.03 -4.20
C PRO A 216 -2.53 23.20 -5.44
N LYS A 217 -3.54 24.07 -5.34
CA LYS A 217 -4.36 24.49 -6.48
C LYS A 217 -3.72 25.72 -7.13
N PHE A 218 -3.53 25.67 -8.44
CA PHE A 218 -3.01 26.78 -9.23
C PHE A 218 -4.13 27.46 -10.00
N LYS A 219 -3.94 28.74 -10.36
CA LYS A 219 -4.95 29.51 -11.12
C LYS A 219 -5.02 29.10 -12.59
N ASN A 220 -3.91 28.63 -13.15
CA ASN A 220 -3.77 28.20 -14.53
C ASN A 220 -2.72 27.08 -14.64
N PRO A 221 -2.75 26.27 -15.72
CA PRO A 221 -1.82 25.16 -15.89
C PRO A 221 -0.35 25.61 -15.96
N ASP A 222 -0.04 26.76 -16.53
CA ASP A 222 1.34 27.26 -16.65
C ASP A 222 2.04 27.43 -15.29
N GLN A 223 1.33 27.94 -14.28
CA GLN A 223 1.86 28.05 -12.92
C GLN A 223 2.15 26.68 -12.31
N ALA A 224 1.27 25.70 -12.54
CA ALA A 224 1.45 24.34 -12.07
C ALA A 224 2.65 23.68 -12.77
N ILE A 225 2.73 23.77 -14.09
CA ILE A 225 3.83 23.24 -14.92
C ILE A 225 5.16 23.82 -14.46
N LYS A 226 5.24 25.15 -14.33
CA LYS A 226 6.44 25.83 -13.83
C LYS A 226 6.83 25.29 -12.46
N LYS A 227 5.87 25.09 -11.56
CA LYS A 227 6.15 24.59 -10.22
C LYS A 227 6.67 23.15 -10.23
N VAL A 228 6.08 22.27 -11.03
CA VAL A 228 6.54 20.89 -11.16
C VAL A 228 7.91 20.84 -11.81
N GLN A 229 8.20 21.72 -12.78
CA GLN A 229 9.54 21.84 -13.37
C GLN A 229 10.59 22.19 -12.31
N GLU A 230 10.35 23.20 -11.47
CA GLU A 230 11.25 23.56 -10.37
C GLU A 230 11.52 22.38 -9.42
N LEU A 231 10.48 21.58 -9.14
CA LEU A 231 10.61 20.38 -8.29
C LEU A 231 11.41 19.27 -8.98
N SER A 232 11.16 19.05 -10.27
CA SER A 232 11.87 18.09 -11.10
C SER A 232 13.36 18.41 -11.12
N ASP A 233 13.70 19.65 -11.50
CA ASP A 233 15.09 20.10 -11.63
C ASP A 233 15.87 19.95 -10.33
N ARG A 234 15.20 20.13 -9.18
CA ARG A 234 15.82 20.02 -7.86
C ARG A 234 15.93 18.59 -7.32
N TYR A 235 14.90 17.76 -7.51
CA TYR A 235 14.75 16.51 -6.75
C TYR A 235 14.69 15.24 -7.59
N PHE A 236 14.31 15.34 -8.87
CA PHE A 236 14.17 14.18 -9.76
C PHE A 236 14.38 14.62 -11.22
N PRO A 237 15.57 15.12 -11.58
CA PRO A 237 15.80 15.65 -12.91
C PRO A 237 15.58 14.56 -13.97
N VAL A 238 14.87 14.89 -15.03
CA VAL A 238 14.68 13.99 -16.19
C VAL A 238 16.00 13.96 -16.97
N SER A 239 16.90 13.07 -16.54
CA SER A 239 18.28 12.96 -17.06
C SER A 239 18.59 11.53 -17.50
N ARG A 240 19.61 11.38 -18.37
CA ARG A 240 19.99 10.09 -18.96
C ARG A 240 20.16 9.00 -17.89
N GLY A 241 19.56 7.83 -18.13
CA GLY A 241 19.50 6.71 -17.17
C GLY A 241 18.28 6.74 -16.23
N PHE A 242 17.67 7.91 -16.00
CA PHE A 242 16.47 8.07 -15.17
C PHE A 242 15.30 8.75 -15.91
N ARG A 243 15.45 9.10 -17.20
CA ARG A 243 14.44 9.82 -18.00
C ARG A 243 13.05 9.21 -17.85
N ASN A 244 12.91 7.90 -18.11
CA ASN A 244 11.63 7.21 -18.04
C ASN A 244 10.97 7.21 -16.63
N SER A 245 11.74 7.00 -15.55
CA SER A 245 11.20 7.03 -14.18
C SER A 245 10.88 8.44 -13.70
N ASN A 246 11.73 9.41 -14.03
CA ASN A 246 11.58 10.77 -13.56
C ASN A 246 10.54 11.54 -14.38
N LEU A 247 10.40 11.28 -15.68
CA LEU A 247 9.32 11.83 -16.51
C LEU A 247 7.96 11.32 -16.03
N PHE A 248 7.86 10.05 -15.65
CA PHE A 248 6.63 9.51 -15.06
C PHE A 248 6.25 10.21 -13.77
N ARG A 249 7.23 10.37 -12.86
CA ARG A 249 7.03 11.13 -11.62
C ARG A 249 6.64 12.59 -11.91
N PHE A 250 7.19 13.19 -12.96
CA PHE A 250 6.81 14.52 -13.43
C PHE A 250 5.34 14.54 -13.85
N ALA A 251 4.94 13.62 -14.74
CA ALA A 251 3.58 13.53 -15.24
C ALA A 251 2.54 13.29 -14.13
N CYS A 252 2.84 12.41 -13.15
CA CYS A 252 1.96 12.22 -11.98
C CYS A 252 1.78 13.51 -11.18
N LYS A 253 2.86 14.30 -11.01
CA LYS A 253 2.76 15.59 -10.32
C LYS A 253 1.96 16.63 -11.07
N LEU A 254 2.07 16.66 -12.40
CA LEU A 254 1.23 17.53 -13.23
C LEU A 254 -0.24 17.15 -13.07
N HIS A 255 -0.56 15.85 -13.11
CA HIS A 255 -1.90 15.33 -12.89
C HIS A 255 -2.43 15.72 -11.51
N ASP A 256 -1.65 15.47 -10.45
CA ASP A 256 -2.00 15.85 -9.07
C ASP A 256 -2.22 17.37 -8.91
N TYR A 257 -1.53 18.21 -9.69
CA TYR A 257 -1.64 19.67 -9.64
C TYR A 257 -2.76 20.21 -10.54
N GLY A 258 -3.54 19.33 -11.18
CA GLY A 258 -4.70 19.67 -11.99
C GLY A 258 -4.38 20.12 -13.41
N VAL A 259 -3.20 19.79 -13.93
CA VAL A 259 -2.86 20.02 -15.35
C VAL A 259 -3.56 18.96 -16.20
N SER A 260 -4.12 19.36 -17.34
CA SER A 260 -4.77 18.41 -18.26
C SER A 260 -3.75 17.46 -18.89
N LYS A 261 -4.20 16.27 -19.29
CA LYS A 261 -3.34 15.29 -19.98
C LYS A 261 -2.71 15.90 -21.23
N ASP A 262 -3.48 16.67 -22.00
CA ASP A 262 -3.05 17.26 -23.27
C ASP A 262 -2.01 18.36 -23.05
N ASP A 263 -2.22 19.25 -22.07
CA ASP A 263 -1.24 20.29 -21.71
C ASP A 263 0.07 19.66 -21.20
N ALA A 264 -0.04 18.62 -20.36
CA ALA A 264 1.12 17.91 -19.86
C ALA A 264 1.89 17.20 -20.96
N LEU A 265 1.20 16.51 -21.87
CA LEU A 265 1.81 15.83 -23.00
C LEU A 265 2.54 16.83 -23.90
N MET A 266 1.87 17.93 -24.28
CA MET A 266 2.46 18.97 -25.12
C MET A 266 3.73 19.55 -24.49
N TYR A 267 3.68 19.90 -23.20
CA TYR A 267 4.83 20.43 -22.49
C TYR A 267 6.01 19.44 -22.43
N LEU A 268 5.73 18.17 -22.10
CA LEU A 268 6.77 17.16 -21.95
C LEU A 268 7.40 16.76 -23.29
N LEU A 269 6.61 16.69 -24.37
CA LEU A 269 7.11 16.45 -25.72
C LEU A 269 8.06 17.57 -26.17
N LEU A 270 7.65 18.83 -26.04
CA LEU A 270 8.47 19.97 -26.44
C LEU A 270 9.81 20.05 -25.70
N ARG A 271 9.86 19.54 -24.47
CA ARG A 271 11.02 19.69 -23.59
C ARG A 271 11.97 18.50 -23.58
N TYR A 272 11.44 17.28 -23.71
CA TYR A 272 12.20 16.06 -23.42
C TYR A 272 12.35 15.10 -24.59
N VAL A 273 11.77 15.37 -25.76
CA VAL A 273 12.04 14.56 -26.96
C VAL A 273 13.52 14.64 -27.31
N GLU A 274 14.15 13.48 -27.39
CA GLU A 274 15.54 13.29 -27.80
C GLU A 274 15.62 12.11 -28.80
N PRO A 275 16.69 11.97 -29.60
CA PRO A 275 16.79 10.88 -30.58
C PRO A 275 16.67 9.47 -30.01
N ASP A 276 17.01 9.27 -28.74
CA ASP A 276 16.91 8.00 -28.00
C ASP A 276 15.84 8.05 -26.87
N PHE A 277 14.91 9.01 -26.97
CA PHE A 277 13.75 9.17 -26.09
C PHE A 277 12.63 9.88 -26.86
N ASP A 278 11.90 9.12 -27.67
CA ASP A 278 10.98 9.67 -28.66
C ASP A 278 9.60 10.06 -28.09
N GLY A 279 8.79 10.69 -28.94
CA GLY A 279 7.46 11.16 -28.57
C GLY A 279 6.49 10.04 -28.19
N THR A 280 6.62 8.86 -28.81
CA THR A 280 5.78 7.69 -28.52
C THR A 280 6.06 7.15 -27.13
N GLU A 281 7.33 7.08 -26.72
CA GLU A 281 7.70 6.67 -25.37
C GLU A 281 7.18 7.68 -24.34
N ILE A 282 7.32 8.99 -24.60
CA ILE A 282 6.80 10.06 -23.73
C ILE A 282 5.28 9.96 -23.60
N GLU A 283 4.55 9.78 -24.70
CA GLU A 283 3.10 9.63 -24.71
C GLU A 283 2.66 8.44 -23.85
N GLY A 284 3.27 7.26 -24.03
CA GLY A 284 2.95 6.09 -23.20
C GLY A 284 3.25 6.29 -21.70
N ILE A 285 4.27 7.08 -21.36
CA ILE A 285 4.55 7.46 -19.97
C ILE A 285 3.44 8.37 -19.42
N VAL A 286 3.02 9.39 -20.18
CA VAL A 286 1.95 10.32 -19.77
C VAL A 286 0.62 9.59 -19.64
N GLU A 287 0.25 8.76 -20.61
CA GLU A 287 -0.96 7.93 -20.53
C GLU A 287 -0.98 7.07 -19.27
N SER A 288 0.16 6.48 -18.89
CA SER A 288 0.25 5.67 -17.68
C SER A 288 0.08 6.50 -16.39
N ALA A 289 0.49 7.77 -16.39
CA ALA A 289 0.41 8.66 -15.22
C ALA A 289 -0.98 9.27 -15.00
N TYR A 290 -1.81 9.30 -16.06
CA TYR A 290 -3.15 9.88 -16.09
C TYR A 290 -4.28 8.83 -16.06
N LYS A 291 -3.95 7.57 -15.76
CA LYS A 291 -4.93 6.52 -15.41
C LYS A 291 -5.38 6.67 -13.96
#